data_AF-A0A7R9V4J7-F1
#
_entry.id   AF-A0A7R9V4J7-F1
#
_cell.length_a   1.000
_cell.length_b   1.000
_cell.length_c   1.000
_cell.angle_alpha   90.00
_cell.angle_beta   90.00
_cell.angle_gamma   90.00
#
_symmetry.space_group_name_H-M   'P 1'
#
loop_
_entity.id
_entity.type
_entity.pdbx_description
1 polymer ?
#
loop_
_entity_poly.entity_id
_entity_poly.type
_entity_poly.pdbx_seq_one_letter_code
_entity_poly.pdbx_strand_id
1 'polypeptide(L)'
;GELGPFRWGVGKAVCDARAAAGGRDPLVLPFFHSNMGSVLPIATPLLPRVGHTVTVTVGEPMDLSDVTCRCHTAEDPQQVWKDITLRIHDTMKQLELQSPRNPYQCPNPKGKPRTESVGDSTADTSSGDARLAERA
;
A
#
# COMPACT_ATOMS: atom_id res chain seq x y z
N GLY A 1 10.71 -12.96 -7.30
CA GLY A 1 11.27 -12.17 -6.18
C GLY A 1 10.41 -12.43 -4.97
N GLU A 2 10.49 -11.59 -3.94
CA GLU A 2 9.45 -11.53 -2.90
C GLU A 2 8.91 -10.10 -2.90
N LEU A 3 7.62 -9.91 -3.15
CA LEU A 3 7.02 -8.58 -3.08
C LEU A 3 6.98 -8.14 -1.62
N GLY A 4 7.62 -7.00 -1.34
CA GLY A 4 7.59 -6.36 -0.03
C GLY A 4 6.29 -5.57 0.23
N PRO A 5 6.09 -5.12 1.47
CA PRO A 5 4.89 -4.39 1.86
C PRO A 5 4.82 -3.03 1.16
N PHE A 6 3.61 -2.63 0.78
CA PHE A 6 3.38 -1.31 0.19
C PHE A 6 3.05 -0.28 1.26
N ARG A 7 3.51 0.96 1.05
CA ARG A 7 3.15 2.10 1.89
C ARG A 7 1.82 2.66 1.40
N TRP A 8 0.96 3.12 2.31
CA TRP A 8 -0.33 3.75 1.98
C TRP A 8 -0.20 4.98 1.06
N GLY A 9 0.99 5.58 0.98
CA GLY A 9 1.29 6.67 0.04
C GLY A 9 1.13 6.28 -1.43
N VAL A 10 1.14 4.99 -1.77
CA VAL A 10 0.82 4.50 -3.13
C VAL A 10 -0.62 4.86 -3.50
N GLY A 11 -1.59 4.57 -2.64
CA GLY A 11 -2.98 4.96 -2.87
C GLY A 11 -3.20 6.47 -2.86
N LYS A 12 -2.45 7.21 -2.04
CA LYS A 12 -2.46 8.69 -2.10
C LYS A 12 -2.02 9.19 -3.47
N ALA A 13 -0.95 8.63 -4.03
CA ALA A 13 -0.46 9.02 -5.36
C ALA A 13 -1.50 8.80 -6.46
N VAL A 14 -2.30 7.73 -6.37
CA VAL A 14 -3.43 7.50 -7.30
C VAL A 14 -4.49 8.59 -7.16
N CYS A 15 -4.88 8.95 -5.93
CA CYS A 15 -5.84 10.03 -5.71
C CYS A 15 -5.31 11.40 -6.16
N ASP A 16 -4.03 11.70 -5.90
CA ASP A 16 -3.37 12.93 -6.34
C ASP A 16 -3.35 13.01 -7.88
N ALA A 17 -3.07 11.89 -8.56
CA ALA A 17 -3.08 11.81 -10.01
C ALA A 17 -4.49 12.05 -10.60
N ARG A 18 -5.53 11.49 -9.98
CA ARG A 18 -6.93 11.74 -10.36
C ARG A 18 -7.29 13.22 -10.20
N ALA A 19 -6.88 13.85 -9.11
CA ALA A 19 -7.10 15.28 -8.87
C ALA A 19 -6.42 16.12 -9.96
N ALA A 20 -5.14 15.85 -10.24
CA ALA A 20 -4.37 16.52 -11.29
C ALA A 20 -4.97 16.32 -12.69
N ALA A 21 -5.65 15.20 -12.93
CA ALA A 21 -6.30 14.88 -14.20
C ALA A 21 -7.74 15.43 -14.34
N GLY A 22 -8.22 16.23 -13.38
CA GLY A 22 -9.56 16.83 -13.39
C GLY A 22 -10.66 15.83 -13.03
N GLY A 23 -10.37 14.84 -12.19
CA GLY A 23 -11.33 13.82 -11.75
C GLY A 23 -11.38 12.57 -12.62
N ARG A 24 -10.55 12.47 -13.68
CA ARG A 24 -10.41 11.27 -14.50
C ARG A 24 -9.51 10.26 -13.81
N ASP A 25 -9.87 8.98 -13.85
CA ASP A 25 -9.08 7.92 -13.24
C ASP A 25 -7.77 7.69 -14.02
N PRO A 26 -6.63 7.56 -13.32
CA PRO A 26 -5.36 7.30 -13.97
C PRO A 26 -5.27 5.84 -14.43
N LEU A 27 -4.55 5.59 -15.52
CA LEU A 27 -4.17 4.25 -15.93
C LEU A 27 -3.14 3.68 -14.95
N VAL A 28 -3.48 2.61 -14.26
CA VAL A 28 -2.56 1.87 -13.38
C VAL A 28 -2.20 0.54 -14.04
N LEU A 29 -0.97 0.42 -14.54
CA LEU A 29 -0.45 -0.79 -15.19
C LEU A 29 0.56 -1.49 -14.27
N PRO A 30 0.23 -2.64 -13.67
CA PRO A 30 1.11 -3.35 -12.78
C PRO A 30 2.16 -4.14 -13.60
N PHE A 31 3.42 -4.07 -13.20
CA PHE A 31 4.46 -4.91 -13.76
C PHE A 31 5.41 -5.39 -12.66
N PHE A 32 5.86 -6.62 -12.76
CA PHE A 32 6.77 -7.25 -11.81
C PHE A 32 8.05 -7.67 -12.52
N HIS A 33 9.20 -7.34 -11.95
CA HIS A 33 10.49 -7.78 -12.50
C HIS A 33 11.10 -8.90 -11.63
N SER A 34 11.67 -9.91 -12.26
CA SER A 34 12.44 -10.95 -11.59
C SER A 34 13.90 -10.96 -12.08
N ASN A 35 14.78 -11.50 -11.24
CA ASN A 35 16.21 -11.67 -11.50
C ASN A 35 17.07 -10.39 -11.60
N MET A 36 16.53 -9.20 -11.28
CA MET A 36 17.33 -7.95 -11.21
C MET A 36 18.49 -8.03 -10.21
N GLY A 37 18.34 -8.80 -9.12
CA GLY A 37 19.42 -9.01 -8.14
C GLY A 37 20.64 -9.75 -8.71
N SER A 38 20.51 -10.44 -9.85
CA SER A 38 21.65 -11.00 -10.57
C SER A 38 22.42 -9.95 -11.36
N VAL A 39 21.73 -8.93 -11.88
CA VAL A 39 22.32 -7.81 -12.63
C VAL A 39 22.99 -6.83 -11.67
N LEU A 40 22.30 -6.41 -10.62
CA LEU A 40 22.83 -5.48 -9.62
C LEU A 40 22.55 -6.02 -8.21
N PRO A 41 23.44 -6.86 -7.67
CA PRO A 41 23.30 -7.39 -6.32
C PRO A 41 23.40 -6.27 -5.30
N ILE A 42 22.52 -6.27 -4.29
CA ILE A 42 22.61 -5.38 -3.12
C ILE A 42 23.65 -5.95 -2.16
N ALA A 43 24.91 -6.01 -2.61
CA ALA A 43 26.07 -6.46 -1.84
C ALA A 43 27.26 -5.55 -2.16
N THR A 44 28.17 -5.38 -1.21
CA THR A 44 29.40 -4.60 -1.43
C THR A 44 30.43 -5.47 -2.17
N PRO A 45 31.06 -4.98 -3.25
CA PRO A 45 30.83 -3.69 -3.92
C PRO A 45 29.58 -3.72 -4.82
N LEU A 46 28.84 -2.59 -4.86
CA LEU A 46 27.64 -2.42 -5.68
C LEU A 46 28.01 -2.26 -7.17
N LEU A 47 28.45 -3.35 -7.79
CA LEU A 47 28.89 -3.39 -9.18
C LEU A 47 27.90 -4.16 -10.04
N PRO A 48 27.45 -3.61 -11.19
CA PRO A 48 26.63 -4.33 -12.14
C PRO A 48 27.38 -5.54 -12.74
N ARG A 49 26.67 -6.66 -12.88
CA ARG A 49 27.10 -7.87 -13.60
C ARG A 49 26.42 -7.90 -14.96
N VAL A 50 27.20 -8.07 -16.01
CA VAL A 50 26.71 -8.16 -17.40
C VAL A 50 26.36 -9.60 -17.79
N GLY A 51 25.54 -9.77 -18.83
CA GLY A 51 25.17 -11.10 -19.36
C GLY A 51 24.02 -11.79 -18.61
N HIS A 52 23.40 -11.13 -17.63
CA HIS A 52 22.25 -11.66 -16.91
C HIS A 52 20.92 -11.23 -17.57
N THR A 53 19.92 -12.12 -17.55
CA THR A 53 18.58 -11.86 -18.09
C THR A 53 17.62 -11.40 -17.00
N VAL A 54 16.88 -10.33 -17.24
CA VAL A 54 15.77 -9.85 -16.39
C VAL A 54 14.46 -10.23 -17.06
N THR A 55 13.53 -10.81 -16.31
CA THR A 55 12.17 -11.05 -16.81
C THR A 55 11.24 -9.99 -16.25
N VAL A 56 10.39 -9.44 -17.12
CA VAL A 56 9.33 -8.49 -16.73
C VAL A 56 7.99 -9.12 -17.07
N THR A 57 7.17 -9.33 -16.05
CA THR A 57 5.78 -9.80 -16.18
C THR A 57 4.89 -8.58 -16.11
N VAL A 58 4.18 -8.28 -17.19
CA VAL A 58 3.25 -7.15 -17.27
C VAL A 58 1.83 -7.69 -17.07
N GLY A 59 1.10 -7.10 -16.13
CA GLY A 59 -0.30 -7.43 -15.89
C GLY A 59 -1.24 -6.59 -16.73
N GLU A 60 -2.53 -6.87 -16.56
CA GLU A 60 -3.58 -6.07 -17.18
C GLU A 60 -3.74 -4.71 -16.49
N PRO A 61 -4.15 -3.66 -17.22
CA PRO A 61 -4.58 -2.40 -16.64
C PRO A 61 -5.61 -2.60 -15.53
N MET A 62 -5.39 -1.97 -14.39
CA MET A 62 -6.31 -2.03 -13.26
C MET A 62 -7.43 -1.01 -13.39
N ASP A 63 -8.67 -1.44 -13.22
CA ASP A 63 -9.79 -0.55 -12.94
C ASP A 63 -9.88 -0.32 -11.41
N LEU A 64 -9.79 0.95 -11.04
CA LEU A 64 -9.86 1.41 -9.65
C LEU A 64 -11.02 2.40 -9.43
N SER A 65 -11.86 2.62 -10.45
CA SER A 65 -12.90 3.66 -10.48
C SER A 65 -13.89 3.58 -9.31
N ASP A 66 -14.23 2.37 -8.88
CA ASP A 66 -15.10 2.08 -7.73
C ASP A 66 -14.54 2.59 -6.40
N VAL A 67 -13.21 2.68 -6.27
CA VAL A 67 -12.54 3.19 -5.07
C VAL A 67 -12.11 4.65 -5.24
N THR A 68 -11.59 5.03 -6.40
CA THR A 68 -11.07 6.37 -6.67
C THR A 68 -12.16 7.44 -6.74
N CYS A 69 -13.42 7.05 -7.00
CA CYS A 69 -14.56 7.96 -6.88
C CYS A 69 -14.68 8.59 -5.48
N ARG A 70 -14.13 7.94 -4.44
CA ARG A 70 -14.14 8.38 -3.04
C ARG A 70 -12.96 9.30 -2.65
N CYS A 71 -11.96 9.49 -3.53
CA CYS A 71 -10.71 10.21 -3.22
C CYS A 71 -10.88 11.62 -2.63
N HIS A 72 -12.02 12.30 -2.88
CA HIS A 72 -12.30 13.67 -2.42
C HIS A 72 -13.62 13.83 -1.68
N THR A 73 -14.37 12.74 -1.52
CA THR A 73 -15.72 12.76 -0.93
C THR A 73 -15.79 11.97 0.37
N ALA A 74 -14.83 11.10 0.64
CA ALA A 74 -14.77 10.35 1.88
C ALA A 74 -14.43 11.25 3.08
N GLU A 75 -15.08 10.99 4.22
CA GLU A 75 -14.77 11.63 5.50
C GLU A 75 -13.35 11.28 5.99
N ASP A 76 -12.89 10.04 5.74
CA ASP A 76 -11.51 9.60 5.96
C ASP A 76 -10.79 9.29 4.62
N PRO A 77 -10.01 10.24 4.08
CA PRO A 77 -9.21 10.00 2.88
C PRO A 77 -8.15 8.92 3.05
N GLN A 78 -7.60 8.72 4.26
CA GLN A 78 -6.55 7.73 4.47
C GLN A 78 -7.06 6.31 4.29
N GLN A 79 -8.31 6.05 4.65
CA GLN A 79 -8.93 4.76 4.42
C GLN A 79 -9.03 4.46 2.92
N VAL A 80 -9.43 5.44 2.10
CA VAL A 80 -9.44 5.29 0.63
C VAL A 80 -8.05 4.96 0.09
N TRP A 81 -7.01 5.63 0.60
CA TRP A 81 -5.63 5.35 0.17
C TRP A 81 -5.17 3.94 0.55
N LYS A 82 -5.56 3.45 1.73
CA LYS A 82 -5.27 2.07 2.15
C LYS A 82 -5.98 1.07 1.25
N ASP A 83 -7.26 1.28 0.95
CA ASP A 83 -8.06 0.40 0.09
C ASP A 83 -7.43 0.28 -1.31
N ILE A 84 -7.05 1.41 -1.92
CA ILE A 84 -6.35 1.44 -3.21
C ILE A 84 -5.01 0.70 -3.11
N THR A 85 -4.23 0.98 -2.07
CA THR A 85 -2.92 0.37 -1.88
C THR A 85 -3.02 -1.15 -1.74
N LEU A 86 -4.01 -1.65 -1.00
CA LEU A 86 -4.25 -3.08 -0.82
C LEU A 86 -4.61 -3.74 -2.15
N ARG A 87 -5.50 -3.14 -2.94
CA ARG A 87 -5.89 -3.69 -4.24
C ARG A 87 -4.71 -3.78 -5.23
N ILE A 88 -3.87 -2.74 -5.27
CA ILE A 88 -2.65 -2.75 -6.08
C ILE A 88 -1.68 -3.82 -5.57
N HIS A 89 -1.50 -3.92 -4.25
CA HIS A 89 -0.62 -4.92 -3.64
C HIS A 89 -1.07 -6.35 -3.99
N ASP A 90 -2.37 -6.65 -3.90
CA ASP A 90 -2.90 -7.98 -4.22
C ASP A 90 -2.68 -8.33 -5.68
N THR A 91 -2.88 -7.37 -6.58
CA THR A 91 -2.60 -7.55 -8.02
C THR A 91 -1.11 -7.80 -8.28
N MET A 92 -0.23 -7.05 -7.62
CA MET A 92 1.21 -7.24 -7.69
C MET A 92 1.64 -8.59 -7.10
N LYS A 93 0.94 -9.11 -6.08
CA LYS A 93 1.15 -10.47 -5.56
C LYS A 93 0.78 -11.54 -6.57
N GLN A 94 -0.29 -11.35 -7.35
CA GLN A 94 -0.61 -12.28 -8.44
C GLN A 94 0.49 -12.28 -9.52
N LEU A 95 1.01 -11.12 -9.89
CA LEU A 95 2.14 -11.04 -10.84
C LEU A 95 3.41 -11.69 -10.30
N GLU A 96 3.69 -11.56 -9.01
CA GLU A 96 4.80 -12.25 -8.36
C GLU A 96 4.67 -13.77 -8.52
N LEU A 97 3.49 -14.35 -8.29
CA LEU A 97 3.22 -15.79 -8.41
C LEU A 97 3.40 -16.31 -9.84
N GLN A 98 3.09 -15.48 -10.83
CA GLN A 98 3.26 -15.79 -12.26
C GLN A 98 4.71 -15.60 -12.74
N SER A 99 5.55 -14.92 -11.97
CA SER A 99 6.89 -14.54 -12.39
C SER A 99 7.94 -15.60 -12.01
N PRO A 100 9.01 -15.75 -12.80
CA PRO A 100 10.12 -16.62 -12.44
C PRO A 100 10.70 -16.28 -11.07
N ARG A 101 11.12 -17.32 -10.33
CA ARG A 101 11.78 -17.16 -9.04
C ARG A 101 13.06 -16.33 -9.18
N ASN A 102 13.30 -15.43 -8.23
CA ASN A 102 14.56 -14.68 -8.14
C ASN A 102 15.43 -15.30 -7.04
N PRO A 103 16.46 -16.10 -7.36
CA PRO A 103 17.33 -16.70 -6.34
C PRO A 103 18.23 -15.66 -5.65
N TYR A 104 18.41 -14.49 -6.24
CA TYR A 104 19.22 -13.38 -5.70
C TYR A 104 18.35 -12.35 -4.95
N GLN A 105 17.15 -12.73 -4.53
CA GLN A 105 16.31 -11.86 -3.72
C GLN A 105 16.95 -11.68 -2.34
N CYS A 106 17.36 -10.46 -2.01
CA CYS A 106 17.69 -10.12 -0.63
C CYS A 106 16.42 -10.22 0.23
N PRO A 107 16.48 -10.77 1.45
CA PRO A 107 15.35 -10.79 2.36
C PRO A 107 14.80 -9.37 2.54
N ASN A 108 13.48 -9.25 2.57
CA ASN A 108 12.89 -7.95 2.89
C ASN A 108 13.37 -7.51 4.28
N PRO A 109 13.89 -6.28 4.43
CA PRO A 109 14.25 -5.77 5.75
C PRO A 109 13.00 -5.83 6.63
N LYS A 110 13.15 -6.32 7.87
CA LYS A 110 12.05 -6.32 8.83
C LYS A 110 11.52 -4.90 8.95
N GLY A 111 10.26 -4.68 8.57
CA GLY A 111 9.63 -3.37 8.70
C GLY A 111 9.73 -2.92 10.16
N LYS A 112 9.95 -1.62 10.40
CA LYS A 112 9.80 -1.07 11.75
C LYS A 112 8.40 -1.45 12.26
N PRO A 113 8.24 -1.93 13.50
CA PRO A 113 6.92 -2.15 14.07
C PRO A 113 6.11 -0.86 13.90
N ARG A 114 4.89 -1.02 13.37
CA ARG A 114 3.97 0.09 13.13
C ARG A 114 3.70 0.71 14.49
N THR A 115 4.17 1.94 14.73
CA THR A 115 3.80 2.69 15.94
C THR A 115 2.28 2.85 15.85
N GLU A 116 1.55 2.16 16.73
CA GLU A 116 0.12 2.36 16.89
C GLU A 116 -0.10 3.84 17.19
N SER A 117 -0.80 4.53 16.29
CA SER A 117 -1.29 5.86 16.58
C SER A 117 -2.33 5.71 17.69
N VAL A 118 -1.94 6.15 18.88
CA VAL A 118 -2.78 6.39 20.06
C VAL A 118 -4.10 7.04 19.62
N GLY A 119 -5.22 6.39 19.97
CA GLY A 119 -6.54 6.94 19.70
C GLY A 119 -7.69 5.95 19.86
N ASP A 120 -7.66 5.08 20.87
CA ASP A 120 -8.90 4.49 21.38
C ASP A 120 -8.87 4.62 22.91
N SER A 121 -9.50 5.68 23.38
CA SER A 121 -9.86 5.86 24.79
C SER A 121 -11.18 6.61 24.78
N THR A 122 -12.25 5.88 24.46
CA THR A 122 -13.59 6.30 24.90
C THR A 122 -13.62 6.15 26.41
N ALA A 123 -13.37 7.27 27.09
CA ALA A 123 -13.60 7.42 28.52
C ALA A 123 -15.10 7.24 28.80
N ASP A 124 -15.45 6.07 29.31
CA ASP A 124 -16.71 5.81 29.98
C ASP A 124 -16.75 6.71 31.23
N THR A 125 -17.57 7.77 31.16
CA THR A 125 -17.77 8.71 32.27
C THR A 125 -19.23 8.63 32.68
N SER A 126 -19.58 7.59 33.45
CA SER A 126 -20.83 7.57 34.21
C SER A 126 -20.51 7.55 35.71
N SER A 127 -20.46 8.71 36.35
CA SER A 127 -20.61 8.81 37.79
C SER A 127 -21.03 10.21 38.22
N GLY A 128 -22.25 10.31 38.77
CA GLY A 128 -22.64 11.21 39.86
C GLY A 128 -22.72 12.72 39.59
N ASP A 129 -23.93 13.24 39.38
CA ASP A 129 -24.69 13.98 40.41
C ASP A 129 -25.76 14.89 39.78
N ALA A 130 -27.04 14.59 40.05
CA ALA A 130 -28.10 15.60 40.10
C ALA A 130 -29.25 15.12 41.01
N ARG A 131 -29.48 15.91 42.05
CA ARG A 131 -30.48 15.75 43.12
C ARG A 131 -31.93 15.87 42.62
N LEU A 132 -32.84 15.14 43.25
CA LEU A 132 -34.27 15.49 43.39
C LEU A 132 -34.77 14.85 44.72
N ALA A 133 -34.81 15.59 45.82
CA ALA A 133 -35.97 16.29 46.38
C ALA A 133 -37.05 15.39 47.01
N GLU A 134 -37.19 15.58 48.34
CA GLU A 134 -38.44 15.67 49.11
C GLU A 134 -39.24 14.41 49.43
N ARG A 135 -39.02 13.87 50.65
CA ARG A 135 -40.03 13.19 51.49
C ARG A 135 -39.63 13.24 52.97
N ALA A 136 -40.30 14.10 53.74
CA ALA A 136 -40.75 13.92 55.15
C ALA A 136 -41.21 15.27 55.71
#